data_AF-A0A183G2G4-F1
#
_entry.id   AF-A0A183G2G4-F1
#
_cell.length_a   1.000
_cell.length_b   1.000
_cell.length_c   1.000
_cell.angle_alpha   90.00
_cell.angle_beta   90.00
_cell.angle_gamma   90.00
#
_symmetry.space_group_name_H-M   'P 1'
#
loop_
_entity.id
_entity.type
_entity.pdbx_description
1 polymer ?
#
loop_
_entity_poly.entity_id
_entity_poly.type
_entity_poly.pdbx_seq_one_letter_code
_entity_poly.pdbx_strand_id
1 'polypeptide(L)'
;LLVSAVAHLVSTFALCTYMSAAGFIVANAINMLFRIGYSWRHIYGFLGNRTPSVASMLPTFSTVVFLIFALIATLFTSLVFGSTPGLSHTVTHVSVGGVLFVLVVAHIISTDHVFQILTHRLQKYAN
;
A
#
# COMPACT_ATOMS: atom_id res chain seq x y z
N LEU A 1 18.54 -7.04 -2.00
CA LEU A 1 17.67 -7.35 -0.84
C LEU A 1 18.35 -7.01 0.49
N LEU A 2 19.52 -7.58 0.80
CA LEU A 2 20.23 -7.32 2.07
C LEU A 2 20.59 -5.82 2.26
N VAL A 3 21.04 -5.14 1.20
CA VAL A 3 21.30 -3.68 1.23
C VAL A 3 20.04 -2.84 1.49
N SER A 4 18.89 -3.23 0.94
CA SER A 4 17.60 -2.54 1.19
C SER A 4 17.09 -2.80 2.61
N ALA A 5 17.32 -4.00 3.16
CA ALA A 5 17.00 -4.31 4.55
C ALA A 5 17.84 -3.49 5.52
N VAL A 6 19.16 -3.37 5.29
CA VAL A 6 20.05 -2.53 6.11
C VAL A 6 19.69 -1.05 5.99
N ALA A 7 19.43 -0.56 4.77
CA ALA A 7 18.98 0.82 4.55
C ALA A 7 17.66 1.12 5.26
N HIS A 8 16.70 0.17 5.21
CA HIS A 8 15.43 0.30 5.90
C HIS A 8 15.59 0.34 7.43
N LEU A 9 16.48 -0.48 7.98
CA LEU A 9 16.77 -0.51 9.41
C LEU A 9 17.38 0.82 9.89
N VAL A 10 18.33 1.37 9.12
CA VAL A 10 18.96 2.66 9.41
C VAL A 10 17.97 3.82 9.28
N SER A 11 17.15 3.85 8.22
CA SER A 11 16.11 4.86 8.05
C SER A 11 15.04 4.78 9.13
N THR A 12 14.67 3.57 9.54
CA THR A 12 13.71 3.34 10.63
C THR A 12 14.26 3.84 11.95
N PHE A 13 15.52 3.53 12.27
CA PHE A 13 16.18 4.01 13.48
C PHE A 13 16.24 5.54 13.54
N ALA A 14 16.66 6.19 12.44
CA ALA A 14 16.72 7.65 12.35
C ALA A 14 15.32 8.30 12.49
N LEU A 15 14.30 7.83 11.77
CA LEU A 15 12.97 8.45 11.79
C LEU A 15 12.19 8.15 13.08
N CYS A 16 12.36 6.97 13.69
CA CYS A 16 11.72 6.67 14.97
C CYS A 16 12.25 7.56 16.10
N THR A 17 13.48 8.05 16.00
CA THR A 17 14.07 8.98 16.97
C THR A 17 13.36 10.35 16.96
N TYR A 18 12.82 10.77 15.81
CA TYR A 18 12.13 12.07 15.67
C TYR A 18 10.60 11.98 15.77
N MET A 19 9.99 10.89 15.32
CA MET A 19 8.53 10.79 15.14
C MET A 19 7.91 9.51 15.71
N SER A 20 8.66 8.73 16.49
CA SER A 20 8.21 7.47 17.12
C SER A 20 7.52 6.53 16.09
N ALA A 21 6.32 6.03 16.36
CA ALA A 21 5.60 5.08 15.50
C ALA A 21 5.32 5.59 14.07
N ALA A 22 5.07 6.89 13.88
CA ALA A 22 4.87 7.46 12.54
C ALA A 22 6.15 7.38 11.69
N GLY A 23 7.31 7.53 12.32
CA GLY A 23 8.62 7.38 11.67
C GLY A 23 8.84 5.97 11.10
N PHE A 24 8.36 4.94 11.79
CA PHE A 24 8.42 3.55 11.32
C PHE A 24 7.60 3.32 10.05
N ILE A 25 6.38 3.88 10.00
CA ILE A 25 5.47 3.77 8.85
C ILE A 25 6.07 4.47 7.64
N VAL A 26 6.61 5.69 7.82
CA VAL A 26 7.23 6.46 6.74
C VAL A 26 8.51 5.77 6.22
N ALA A 27 9.37 5.28 7.11
CA ALA A 27 10.58 4.55 6.70
C ALA A 27 10.24 3.27 5.91
N ASN A 28 9.19 2.54 6.31
CA ASN A 28 8.66 1.41 5.53
C ASN A 28 8.20 1.85 4.13
N ALA A 29 7.40 2.92 4.03
CA ALA A 29 6.92 3.42 2.75
C ALA A 29 8.07 3.77 1.79
N ILE A 30 9.09 4.46 2.30
CA ILE A 30 10.31 4.81 1.54
C ILE A 30 11.04 3.54 1.06
N ASN A 31 11.22 2.55 1.95
CA ASN A 31 11.86 1.28 1.57
C ASN A 31 11.06 0.51 0.51
N MET A 32 9.72 0.52 0.60
CA MET A 32 8.87 -0.09 -0.43
C MET A 32 9.07 0.60 -1.79
N LEU A 33 9.16 1.94 -1.84
CA LEU A 33 9.43 2.69 -3.07
C LEU A 33 10.79 2.30 -3.70
N PHE A 34 11.85 2.25 -2.89
CA PHE A 34 13.17 1.82 -3.37
C PHE A 34 13.14 0.38 -3.90
N ARG A 35 12.40 -0.51 -3.24
CA ARG A 35 12.29 -1.91 -3.68
C ARG A 35 11.54 -2.02 -5.01
N ILE A 36 10.45 -1.26 -5.19
CA ILE A 36 9.71 -1.19 -6.46
C ILE A 36 10.62 -0.65 -7.56
N GLY A 37 11.33 0.46 -7.32
CA GLY A 37 12.25 1.06 -8.28
C GLY A 37 13.40 0.13 -8.68
N TYR A 38 13.99 -0.59 -7.72
CA TYR A 38 15.03 -1.58 -8.00
C TYR A 38 14.48 -2.74 -8.84
N SER A 39 13.35 -3.33 -8.44
CA SER A 39 12.69 -4.41 -9.18
C SER A 39 12.36 -3.97 -10.60
N TRP A 40 11.89 -2.73 -10.78
CA TRP A 40 11.62 -2.16 -12.09
C TRP A 40 12.88 -2.07 -12.96
N ARG A 41 13.97 -1.51 -12.41
CA ARG A 41 15.26 -1.41 -13.12
C ARG A 41 15.81 -2.78 -13.49
N HIS A 42 15.64 -3.77 -12.62
CA HIS A 42 16.03 -5.14 -12.88
C HIS A 42 15.20 -5.78 -14.00
N ILE A 43 13.87 -5.63 -13.96
CA ILE A 43 12.97 -6.10 -15.03
C ILE A 43 13.28 -5.40 -16.35
N TYR A 44 13.56 -4.09 -16.34
CA TYR A 44 13.95 -3.34 -17.54
C TYR A 44 15.26 -3.85 -18.14
N GLY A 45 16.25 -4.14 -17.31
CA GLY A 45 17.49 -4.77 -17.75
C GLY A 45 17.28 -6.18 -18.33
N PHE A 46 16.26 -6.91 -17.86
CA PHE A 46 15.97 -8.28 -18.29
C PHE A 46 15.04 -8.38 -19.52
N LEU A 47 14.00 -7.53 -19.62
CA LEU A 47 13.02 -7.53 -20.71
C LEU A 47 13.34 -6.54 -21.84
N GLY A 48 14.27 -5.60 -21.64
CA GLY A 48 14.62 -4.58 -22.61
C GLY A 48 13.40 -3.81 -23.12
N ASN A 49 13.24 -3.70 -24.45
CA ASN A 49 12.14 -2.99 -25.11
C ASN A 49 10.74 -3.61 -24.94
N ARG A 50 10.59 -4.76 -24.27
CA ARG A 50 9.27 -5.38 -23.99
C ARG A 50 8.68 -4.98 -22.64
N THR A 51 9.30 -4.09 -21.89
CA THR A 51 8.72 -3.62 -20.62
C THR A 51 7.47 -2.78 -20.86
N PRO A 52 6.36 -3.05 -20.13
CA PRO A 52 5.20 -2.15 -20.10
C PRO A 52 5.62 -0.77 -19.62
N SER A 53 4.96 0.29 -20.09
CA SER A 53 5.27 1.64 -19.64
C SER A 53 4.90 1.81 -18.16
N VAL A 54 5.64 2.63 -17.42
CA VAL A 54 5.35 2.90 -15.99
C VAL A 54 3.91 3.38 -15.82
N ALA A 55 3.40 4.16 -16.77
CA ALA A 55 2.04 4.67 -16.77
C ALA A 55 0.97 3.58 -16.92
N SER A 56 1.27 2.46 -17.59
CA SER A 56 0.31 1.35 -17.72
C SER A 56 0.28 0.43 -16.50
N MET A 57 1.16 0.64 -15.52
CA MET A 57 1.18 -0.09 -14.25
C MET A 57 0.74 0.75 -13.06
N LEU A 58 0.42 2.04 -13.27
CA LEU A 58 -0.11 2.88 -12.22
C LEU A 58 -1.58 2.51 -11.93
N PRO A 59 -2.02 2.65 -10.67
CA PRO A 59 -3.42 2.41 -10.31
C PRO A 59 -4.33 3.31 -11.14
N THR A 60 -5.49 2.77 -11.52
CA THR A 60 -6.48 3.54 -12.29
C THR A 60 -6.93 4.78 -11.51
N PHE A 61 -7.39 5.81 -12.22
CA PHE A 61 -7.92 7.02 -11.59
C PHE A 61 -9.01 6.70 -10.55
N SER A 62 -9.87 5.71 -10.83
CA SER A 62 -10.90 5.26 -9.89
C SER A 62 -10.30 4.73 -8.58
N THR A 63 -9.26 3.91 -8.67
CA THR A 63 -8.55 3.38 -7.50
C THR A 63 -7.87 4.49 -6.69
N VAL A 64 -7.30 5.50 -7.36
CA VAL A 64 -6.69 6.67 -6.68
C VAL A 64 -7.74 7.48 -5.93
N VAL A 65 -8.89 7.77 -6.55
CA VAL A 65 -10.00 8.48 -5.89
C VAL A 65 -10.51 7.70 -4.68
N PHE A 66 -10.64 6.38 -4.80
CA PHE A 66 -11.09 5.53 -3.71
C PHE A 66 -10.08 5.49 -2.54
N LEU A 67 -8.78 5.45 -2.84
CA LEU A 67 -7.71 5.56 -1.84
C LEU A 67 -7.74 6.92 -1.11
N ILE A 68 -7.99 8.02 -1.82
CA ILE A 68 -8.14 9.35 -1.21
C ILE A 68 -9.35 9.38 -0.28
N PHE A 69 -10.49 8.81 -0.70
CA PHE A 69 -11.66 8.71 0.14
C PHE A 69 -11.39 7.89 1.41
N ALA A 70 -10.75 6.73 1.28
CA ALA A 70 -10.37 5.91 2.43
C ALA A 70 -9.40 6.66 3.38
N LEU A 71 -8.46 7.44 2.83
CA LEU A 71 -7.55 8.27 3.61
C LEU A 71 -8.31 9.35 4.39
N ILE A 72 -9.22 10.09 3.75
CA ILE A 72 -10.04 11.13 4.39
C ILE A 72 -10.91 10.52 5.48
N ALA A 73 -11.57 9.39 5.23
CA ALA A 73 -12.39 8.70 6.22
C ALA A 73 -11.57 8.23 7.44
N THR A 74 -10.35 7.72 7.20
CA THR A 74 -9.44 7.31 8.27
C THR A 74 -8.93 8.51 9.07
N LEU A 75 -8.59 9.62 8.40
CA LEU A 75 -8.21 10.87 9.08
C LEU A 75 -9.36 11.44 9.90
N PHE A 76 -10.59 11.40 9.37
CA PHE A 76 -11.77 11.86 10.07
C PHE A 76 -12.01 11.04 11.34
N THR A 77 -11.96 9.71 11.26
CA THR A 77 -12.08 8.86 12.46
C THR A 77 -10.94 9.08 13.44
N SER A 78 -9.72 9.36 12.98
CA SER A 78 -8.61 9.74 13.85
C SER A 78 -8.85 11.09 14.54
N LEU A 79 -9.48 12.07 13.89
CA LEU A 79 -9.83 13.36 14.50
C LEU A 79 -10.96 13.22 15.52
N VAL A 80 -11.99 12.43 15.21
CA VAL A 80 -13.16 12.23 16.06
C VAL A 80 -12.85 11.36 17.28
N PHE A 81 -12.02 10.33 17.12
CA PHE A 81 -11.76 9.33 18.17
C PHE A 81 -10.34 9.36 18.74
N GLY A 82 -9.40 10.08 18.12
CA GLY A 82 -8.00 10.11 18.57
C GLY A 82 -7.75 10.98 19.80
N SER A 83 -8.64 11.95 20.08
CA SER A 83 -8.51 12.86 21.21
C SER A 83 -9.05 12.29 22.53
N THR A 84 -9.76 11.15 22.48
CA THR A 84 -10.38 10.52 23.64
C THR A 84 -9.58 9.28 24.04
N PRO A 85 -8.89 9.28 25.20
CA PRO A 85 -8.19 8.10 25.68
C PRO A 85 -9.22 6.99 26.00
N GLY A 86 -9.17 5.89 25.27
CA GLY A 86 -10.05 4.75 25.50
C GLY A 86 -9.83 3.62 24.49
N LEU A 87 -9.73 2.39 24.98
CA LEU A 87 -9.54 1.19 24.15
C LEU A 87 -10.64 1.05 23.08
N SER A 88 -11.90 1.36 23.44
CA SER A 88 -13.05 1.31 22.52
C SER A 88 -12.91 2.26 21.34
N HIS A 89 -12.37 3.47 21.56
CA HIS A 89 -12.15 4.47 20.52
C HIS A 89 -11.04 4.05 19.55
N THR A 90 -9.93 3.52 20.09
CA THR A 90 -8.84 2.97 19.27
C THR A 90 -9.32 1.77 18.44
N VAL A 91 -10.06 0.84 19.06
CA VAL A 91 -10.61 -0.34 18.35
C VAL A 91 -11.59 0.08 17.26
N THR A 92 -12.42 1.09 17.50
CA THR A 92 -13.35 1.61 16.49
C THR A 92 -12.60 2.20 15.29
N HIS A 93 -11.57 3.02 15.53
CA HIS A 93 -10.73 3.58 14.46
C HIS A 93 -10.04 2.47 13.64
N VAL A 94 -9.44 1.48 14.31
CA VAL A 94 -8.83 0.33 13.66
C VAL A 94 -9.85 -0.48 12.85
N SER A 95 -11.07 -0.66 13.37
CA SER A 95 -12.13 -1.40 12.67
C SER A 95 -12.59 -0.68 11.41
N VAL A 96 -12.79 0.64 11.46
CA VAL A 96 -13.14 1.43 10.27
C VAL A 96 -12.02 1.38 9.24
N GLY A 97 -10.76 1.54 9.67
CA GLY A 97 -9.60 1.38 8.78
C GLY A 97 -9.53 -0.01 8.15
N GLY A 98 -9.81 -1.07 8.91
CA GLY A 98 -9.87 -2.45 8.43
C GLY A 98 -10.94 -2.68 7.37
N VAL A 99 -12.15 -2.18 7.58
CA VAL A 99 -13.24 -2.28 6.58
C VAL A 99 -12.87 -1.53 5.30
N LEU A 100 -12.36 -0.30 5.42
CA LEU A 100 -11.91 0.47 4.27
C LEU A 100 -10.80 -0.24 3.50
N PHE A 101 -9.86 -0.88 4.20
CA PHE A 101 -8.81 -1.68 3.57
C PHE A 101 -9.38 -2.85 2.76
N VAL A 102 -10.31 -3.63 3.31
CA VAL A 102 -10.95 -4.74 2.59
C VAL A 102 -11.69 -4.24 1.35
N LEU A 103 -12.39 -3.11 1.45
CA LEU A 103 -13.08 -2.50 0.31
C LEU A 103 -12.10 -2.05 -0.78
N VAL A 104 -10.96 -1.46 -0.41
CA VAL A 104 -9.92 -1.06 -1.37
C VAL A 104 -9.37 -2.29 -2.09
N VAL A 105 -9.06 -3.36 -1.36
CA VAL A 105 -8.58 -4.62 -1.94
C VAL A 105 -9.61 -5.20 -2.91
N ALA A 106 -10.88 -5.26 -2.51
CA ALA A 106 -11.96 -5.77 -3.36
C ALA A 106 -12.13 -4.92 -4.63
N HIS A 107 -12.04 -3.60 -4.51
CA HIS A 107 -12.08 -2.69 -5.64
C HIS A 107 -10.91 -2.91 -6.61
N ILE A 108 -9.67 -3.03 -6.10
CA ILE A 108 -8.48 -3.32 -6.92
C ILE A 108 -8.64 -4.64 -7.68
N ILE A 109 -9.05 -5.71 -7.00
CA ILE A 109 -9.26 -7.02 -7.63
C ILE A 109 -10.32 -6.94 -8.74
N SER A 110 -11.36 -6.13 -8.52
CA SER A 110 -12.48 -5.99 -9.46
C SER A 110 -12.21 -5.03 -10.60
N THR A 111 -11.27 -4.09 -10.47
CA THR A 111 -11.01 -3.04 -11.46
C THR A 111 -9.73 -3.27 -12.25
N ASP A 112 -8.75 -3.96 -11.67
CA ASP A 112 -7.46 -4.18 -12.31
C ASP A 112 -7.49 -5.39 -13.27
N HIS A 113 -7.17 -5.13 -14.53
CA HIS A 113 -7.22 -6.11 -15.62
C HIS A 113 -6.29 -7.32 -15.37
N VAL A 114 -5.15 -7.12 -14.70
CA VAL A 114 -4.21 -8.22 -14.40
C VAL A 114 -4.83 -9.18 -13.38
N PHE A 115 -5.50 -8.62 -12.37
CA PHE A 115 -6.19 -9.42 -11.35
C PHE A 115 -7.42 -10.09 -11.91
N GLN A 116 -8.22 -9.42 -12.75
CA GLN A 116 -9.35 -10.08 -13.43
C GLN A 116 -8.93 -11.30 -14.26
N ILE A 117 -7.84 -11.19 -15.03
CA ILE A 117 -7.29 -12.33 -15.79
C ILE A 117 -6.90 -13.47 -14.85
N LEU A 118 -6.21 -13.16 -13.75
CA LEU A 118 -5.76 -14.16 -12.78
C LEU A 118 -6.95 -14.87 -12.11
N THR A 119 -7.96 -14.11 -11.67
CA THR A 119 -9.17 -14.65 -11.05
C THR A 119 -9.93 -15.55 -12.03
N HIS A 120 -10.06 -15.13 -13.30
CA HIS A 120 -10.68 -15.94 -14.35
C HIS A 120 -9.88 -17.23 -14.64
N ARG A 121 -8.54 -17.17 -14.60
CA ARG A 121 -7.68 -18.35 -14.74
C ARG A 121 -7.88 -19.31 -13.56
N LEU A 122 -7.89 -18.79 -12.33
CA LEU A 122 -8.07 -19.60 -11.12
C LEU A 122 -9.45 -20.27 -11.08
N GLN A 123 -10.51 -19.55 -11.45
CA GLN A 123 -11.86 -20.13 -11.57
C GLN A 123 -11.92 -21.25 -12.61
N LYS A 124 -11.16 -21.14 -13.70
CA LYS A 124 -11.06 -22.20 -14.71
C LYS A 124 -10.34 -23.47 -14.22
N TYR A 125 -9.47 -23.37 -13.21
CA TYR A 125 -8.79 -24.53 -12.60
C TYR A 125 -9.55 -25.12 -11.40
N ALA A 126 -10.49 -24.37 -10.83
CA ALA A 126 -11.31 -24.79 -9.69
C ALA A 126 -12.60 -25.53 -10.11
N ASN A 127 -12.96 -25.46 -11.40
CA ASN A 127 -14.00 -26.25 -12.07
C ASN A 127 -13.36 -27.34 -12.93
#